data_AF-A0A7W3QRS1-F1
#
_entry.id   AF-A0A7W3QRS1-F1
#
_cell.length_a   1.000
_cell.length_b   1.000
_cell.length_c   1.000
_cell.angle_alpha   90.00
_cell.angle_beta   90.00
_cell.angle_gamma   90.00
#
_symmetry.space_group_name_H-M   'P 1'
#
loop_
_entity.id
_entity.type
_entity.pdbx_description
1 polymer ?
#
loop_
_entity_poly.entity_id
_entity_poly.type
_entity_poly.pdbx_seq_one_letter_code
_entity_poly.pdbx_strand_id
1 'polypeptide(L)'
;MTTTIALVLVCLAVAGRELFLAFDKRLPRAQAELRELRTQVAELAGRHEALRAEVTGPGEQPAEPPAEDALPDETRQVLDRVDSLGDRVERLEQEIGGLAGELTALDFDHDAQRALARSLDVLENSVAELQQEMLDRLARQEGVAPGLLLSEEGEAEALLTEAFERCVSEYGLRVRIRDHRTAQAANGGYWGTAYHLSGRRPDALGEELFAYVRGLYDPQDPSALAALLNEMASLRGGGVARLGPFTVVRTPNALLCGLLTESDEAPGEPWELAAHLRELPEDVQCDLTWLRTDA
;
A
#
# COMPACT_ATOMS: atom_id res chain seq x y z
N MET A 1 16.16 -11.70 -18.10
CA MET A 1 16.09 -11.17 -16.73
C MET A 1 14.89 -11.71 -15.93
N THR A 2 13.73 -11.97 -16.55
CA THR A 2 12.54 -12.54 -15.88
C THR A 2 12.72 -13.99 -15.42
N THR A 3 13.44 -14.83 -16.18
CA THR A 3 13.66 -16.25 -15.85
C THR A 3 14.57 -16.46 -14.64
N THR A 4 15.58 -15.62 -14.45
CA THR A 4 16.47 -15.63 -13.27
C THR A 4 15.74 -15.26 -11.98
N ILE A 5 14.80 -14.33 -12.04
CA ILE A 5 14.01 -13.91 -10.87
C ILE A 5 13.07 -15.03 -10.44
N ALA A 6 12.41 -15.70 -11.40
CA ALA A 6 11.55 -16.84 -11.11
C ALA A 6 12.34 -18.00 -10.45
N LEU A 7 13.55 -18.28 -10.91
CA LEU A 7 14.39 -19.35 -10.36
C LEU A 7 14.87 -19.05 -8.93
N VAL A 8 15.20 -17.78 -8.65
CA VAL A 8 15.55 -17.32 -7.29
C VAL A 8 14.37 -17.46 -6.34
N LEU A 9 13.16 -17.08 -6.75
CA LEU A 9 11.96 -17.18 -5.92
C LEU A 9 11.58 -18.63 -5.62
N VAL A 10 11.69 -19.53 -6.60
CA VAL A 10 11.45 -20.97 -6.39
C VAL A 10 12.49 -21.58 -5.45
N CYS A 11 13.77 -21.23 -5.59
CA CYS A 11 14.81 -21.68 -4.67
C CYS A 11 14.58 -21.19 -3.23
N LEU A 12 14.13 -19.94 -3.04
CA LEU A 12 13.80 -19.39 -1.73
C LEU A 12 12.59 -20.09 -1.10
N ALA A 13 11.55 -20.38 -1.89
CA ALA A 13 10.36 -21.10 -1.43
C ALA A 13 10.68 -22.53 -1.00
N VAL A 14 11.53 -23.24 -1.75
CA VAL A 14 11.96 -24.61 -1.42
C VAL A 14 12.86 -24.60 -0.18
N ALA A 15 13.81 -23.67 -0.08
CA ALA A 15 14.68 -23.54 1.09
C ALA A 15 13.89 -23.19 2.37
N GLY A 16 12.90 -22.29 2.27
CA GLY A 16 12.04 -21.93 3.40
C GLY A 16 11.20 -23.10 3.92
N ARG A 17 10.70 -23.95 3.02
CA ARG A 17 9.92 -25.15 3.37
C ARG A 17 10.74 -26.22 4.08
N GLU A 18 11.97 -26.45 3.63
CA GLU A 18 12.89 -27.41 4.28
C GLU A 18 13.35 -26.90 5.65
N LEU A 19 13.56 -25.58 5.79
CA LEU A 19 13.88 -24.97 7.09
C LEU A 19 12.70 -25.10 8.07
N PHE A 20 11.48 -24.83 7.60
CA PHE A 20 10.26 -24.93 8.40
C PHE A 20 10.03 -26.36 8.92
N LEU A 21 10.26 -27.37 8.09
CA LEU A 21 10.15 -28.78 8.49
C LEU A 21 11.27 -29.22 9.46
N ALA A 22 12.46 -28.63 9.36
CA ALA A 22 13.53 -28.88 10.32
C ALA A 22 13.24 -28.25 11.70
N PHE A 23 12.61 -27.08 11.74
CA PHE A 23 12.17 -26.42 12.96
C PHE A 23 11.02 -27.18 13.65
N ASP A 24 10.03 -27.64 12.88
CA ASP A 24 8.87 -28.36 13.41
C ASP A 24 9.23 -29.70 14.07
N LYS A 25 10.30 -30.37 13.60
CA LYS A 25 10.82 -31.60 14.25
C LYS A 25 11.68 -31.33 15.49
N ARG A 26 12.32 -30.17 15.59
CA ARG A 26 13.19 -29.81 16.73
C ARG A 26 12.38 -29.31 17.93
N LEU A 27 11.24 -28.67 17.70
CA LEU A 27 10.35 -28.15 18.75
C LEU A 27 9.84 -29.22 19.74
N PRO A 28 9.28 -30.38 19.30
CA PRO A 28 8.81 -31.41 20.23
C PRO A 28 9.96 -32.12 20.95
N ARG A 29 11.15 -32.20 20.34
CA ARG A 29 12.35 -32.78 20.97
C ARG A 29 12.89 -31.89 22.09
N ALA A 30 12.98 -30.59 21.87
CA ALA A 30 13.36 -29.61 22.89
C ALA A 30 12.36 -29.58 24.07
N GLN A 31 11.06 -29.74 23.79
CA GLN A 31 10.04 -29.83 24.84
C GLN A 31 10.13 -31.13 25.66
N ALA A 32 10.55 -32.24 25.07
CA ALA A 32 10.79 -33.49 25.79
C ALA A 32 12.01 -33.37 26.72
N GLU A 33 13.12 -32.83 26.21
CA GLU A 33 14.35 -32.57 26.98
C GLU A 33 14.10 -31.60 28.15
N LEU A 34 13.27 -30.57 27.96
CA LEU A 34 12.87 -29.66 29.05
C LEU A 34 12.05 -30.34 30.15
N ARG A 35 11.21 -31.32 29.82
CA ARG A 35 10.45 -32.09 30.83
C ARG A 35 11.40 -33.00 31.61
N GLU A 36 12.34 -33.64 30.92
CA GLU A 36 13.34 -34.50 31.53
C GLU A 36 14.27 -33.72 32.48
N LEU A 37 14.77 -32.55 32.04
CA LEU A 37 15.58 -31.67 32.88
C LEU A 37 14.80 -31.20 34.13
N ARG A 38 13.52 -30.86 33.99
CA ARG A 38 12.67 -30.50 35.15
C ARG A 38 12.50 -31.65 36.14
N THR A 39 12.38 -32.89 35.65
CA THR A 39 12.32 -34.06 36.54
C THR A 39 13.64 -34.31 37.26
N GLN A 40 14.78 -34.16 36.57
CA GLN A 40 16.11 -34.30 37.18
C GLN A 40 16.38 -33.22 38.23
N VAL A 41 15.94 -31.98 38.00
CA VAL A 41 16.05 -30.89 38.98
C VAL A 41 15.17 -31.15 40.21
N ALA A 42 13.94 -31.63 40.02
CA ALA A 42 13.06 -31.98 41.14
C ALA A 42 13.63 -33.13 41.98
N GLU A 43 14.24 -34.12 41.33
CA GLU A 43 14.90 -35.24 42.01
C GLU A 43 16.15 -34.78 42.80
N LEU A 44 16.98 -33.93 42.20
CA LEU A 44 18.17 -33.37 42.86
C LEU A 44 17.78 -32.48 44.05
N ALA A 45 16.72 -31.68 43.91
CA ALA A 45 16.18 -30.88 45.01
C ALA A 45 15.73 -31.78 46.18
N GLY A 46 15.02 -32.87 45.90
CA GLY A 46 14.61 -33.84 46.93
C GLY A 46 15.78 -34.54 47.61
N ARG A 47 16.83 -34.92 46.85
CA ARG A 47 18.05 -35.51 47.43
C ARG A 47 18.81 -34.52 48.31
N HIS A 48 18.86 -33.25 47.91
CA HIS A 48 19.49 -32.19 48.69
C HIS A 48 18.73 -31.92 50.00
N GLU A 49 17.39 -31.93 49.96
CA GLU A 49 16.56 -31.77 51.15
C GLU A 49 16.68 -32.97 52.11
N ALA A 50 16.77 -34.20 51.57
CA ALA A 50 17.02 -35.41 52.36
C ALA A 50 18.40 -35.39 53.04
N LEU A 51 19.47 -35.02 52.32
CA LEU A 51 20.82 -34.87 52.87
C LEU A 51 20.88 -33.77 53.93
N ARG A 52 20.18 -32.65 53.71
CA ARG A 52 20.08 -31.57 54.69
C ARG A 52 19.39 -32.04 55.96
N ALA A 53 18.29 -32.79 55.84
CA ALA A 53 17.58 -33.35 56.99
C ALA A 53 18.46 -34.34 57.79
N GLU A 54 19.29 -35.13 57.10
CA GLU A 54 20.23 -36.08 57.73
C GLU A 54 21.36 -35.37 58.50
N VAL A 55 21.81 -34.20 58.03
CA VAL A 55 22.81 -33.36 58.70
C VAL A 55 22.25 -32.60 59.93
N THR A 56 20.93 -32.42 60.04
CA THR A 56 20.26 -31.73 61.17
C THR A 56 19.58 -32.65 62.22
N GLY A 57 19.75 -33.98 62.13
CA GLY A 57 19.27 -34.95 63.15
C GLY A 57 20.25 -35.17 64.33
N PRO A 58 19.81 -35.67 65.50
CA PRO A 58 20.27 -35.20 66.82
C PRO A 58 21.54 -35.86 67.40
N GLY A 59 22.43 -35.01 67.94
CA GLY A 59 23.61 -35.29 68.78
C GLY A 59 24.68 -34.24 68.44
N GLU A 60 25.12 -33.31 69.29
CA GLU A 60 25.48 -33.37 70.70
C GLU A 60 25.52 -31.93 71.28
N GLN A 61 25.33 -31.78 72.58
CA GLN A 61 25.27 -30.49 73.31
C GLN A 61 26.53 -29.63 73.11
N PRO A 62 26.41 -28.28 73.08
CA PRO A 62 27.58 -27.41 73.20
C PRO A 62 28.06 -27.41 74.66
N ALA A 63 29.18 -28.08 74.91
CA ALA A 63 30.00 -27.82 76.09
C ALA A 63 30.85 -26.56 75.85
N GLU A 64 31.06 -25.80 76.93
CA GLU A 64 31.88 -24.59 77.02
C GLU A 64 33.26 -24.69 76.34
N PRO A 65 33.83 -23.56 75.88
CA PRO A 65 35.04 -23.56 75.07
C PRO A 65 36.29 -23.81 75.93
N PRO A 66 37.25 -24.61 75.45
CA PRO A 66 38.64 -24.40 75.75
C PRO A 66 39.40 -23.94 74.50
N ALA A 67 40.19 -22.88 74.70
CA ALA A 67 41.43 -22.52 74.01
C ALA A 67 41.47 -22.60 72.47
N GLU A 68 41.55 -21.41 71.87
CA GLU A 68 42.22 -21.16 70.61
C GLU A 68 43.66 -21.71 70.67
N ASP A 69 43.88 -22.90 70.11
CA ASP A 69 45.05 -23.24 69.29
C ASP A 69 45.01 -24.74 68.96
N ALA A 70 45.15 -25.05 67.65
CA ALA A 70 45.12 -26.37 67.02
C ALA A 70 43.73 -26.95 66.70
N LEU A 71 43.02 -26.31 65.76
CA LEU A 71 42.05 -27.03 64.92
C LEU A 71 42.78 -28.16 64.16
N PRO A 72 42.28 -29.42 64.20
CA PRO A 72 42.78 -30.51 63.36
C PRO A 72 42.80 -30.12 61.88
N ASP A 73 43.81 -30.55 61.12
CA ASP A 73 43.89 -30.29 59.66
C ASP A 73 42.63 -30.74 58.91
N GLU A 74 41.92 -31.76 59.42
CA GLU A 74 40.68 -32.26 58.82
C GLU A 74 39.51 -31.25 58.89
N THR A 75 39.34 -30.51 59.99
CA THR A 75 38.25 -29.51 60.10
C THR A 75 38.54 -28.24 59.30
N ARG A 76 39.81 -27.84 59.18
CA ARG A 76 40.22 -26.77 58.24
C ARG A 76 39.96 -27.15 56.79
N GLN A 77 40.30 -28.39 56.41
CA GLN A 77 40.10 -28.88 55.06
C GLN A 77 38.61 -29.04 54.69
N VAL A 78 37.75 -29.31 55.68
CA VAL A 78 36.29 -29.30 55.50
C VAL A 78 35.75 -27.89 55.34
N LEU A 79 36.22 -26.91 56.14
CA LEU A 79 35.85 -25.50 55.96
C LEU A 79 36.27 -24.99 54.57
N ASP A 80 37.50 -25.24 54.14
CA ASP A 80 37.99 -24.83 52.81
C ASP A 80 37.15 -25.45 51.68
N ARG A 81 36.67 -26.69 51.85
CA ARG A 81 35.75 -27.32 50.88
C ARG A 81 34.38 -26.66 50.88
N VAL A 82 33.84 -26.30 52.04
CA VAL A 82 32.56 -25.61 52.17
C VAL A 82 32.63 -24.22 51.54
N ASP A 83 33.71 -23.48 51.77
CA ASP A 83 33.94 -22.17 51.15
C ASP A 83 34.08 -22.31 49.62
N SER A 84 34.81 -23.32 49.13
CA SER A 84 34.91 -23.60 47.68
C SER A 84 33.58 -23.99 47.03
N LEU A 85 32.69 -24.62 47.79
CA LEU A 85 31.33 -24.94 47.35
C LEU A 85 30.47 -23.68 47.36
N GLY A 86 30.62 -22.80 48.35
CA GLY A 86 30.02 -21.47 48.39
C GLY A 86 30.37 -20.66 47.15
N ASP A 87 31.65 -20.55 46.82
CA ASP A 87 32.14 -19.84 45.63
C ASP A 87 31.59 -20.42 44.31
N ARG A 88 31.36 -21.75 44.27
CA ARG A 88 30.78 -22.42 43.10
C ARG A 88 29.28 -22.18 42.99
N VAL A 89 28.58 -22.14 44.12
CA VAL A 89 27.15 -21.83 44.18
C VAL A 89 26.93 -20.38 43.76
N GLU A 90 27.74 -19.44 44.26
CA GLU A 90 27.65 -18.02 43.88
C GLU A 90 27.90 -17.82 42.37
N ARG A 91 28.89 -18.52 41.79
CA ARG A 91 29.11 -18.53 40.34
C ARG A 91 27.93 -19.12 39.55
N LEU A 92 27.35 -20.22 40.03
CA LEU A 92 26.18 -20.84 39.40
C LEU A 92 24.95 -19.93 39.48
N GLU A 93 24.74 -19.25 40.60
CA GLU A 93 23.66 -18.26 40.75
C GLU A 93 23.85 -17.09 39.77
N GLN A 94 25.08 -16.64 39.59
CA GLN A 94 25.41 -15.58 38.64
C GLN A 94 25.23 -16.02 37.18
N GLU A 95 25.63 -17.25 36.83
CA GLU A 95 25.38 -17.84 35.50
C GLU A 95 23.87 -18.05 35.25
N ILE A 96 23.12 -18.55 36.22
CA ILE A 96 21.66 -18.72 36.13
C ILE A 96 20.98 -17.35 35.97
N GLY A 97 21.44 -16.33 36.68
CA GLY A 97 20.96 -14.96 36.52
C GLY A 97 21.22 -14.41 35.11
N GLY A 98 22.40 -14.68 34.55
CA GLY A 98 22.75 -14.33 33.17
C GLY A 98 21.87 -15.02 32.13
N LEU A 99 21.71 -16.35 32.27
CA LEU A 99 20.86 -17.15 31.37
C LEU A 99 19.39 -16.75 31.45
N ALA A 100 18.87 -16.43 32.65
CA ALA A 100 17.52 -15.92 32.80
C ALA A 100 17.33 -14.58 32.08
N GLY A 101 18.34 -13.69 32.15
CA GLY A 101 18.37 -12.44 31.39
C GLY A 101 18.31 -12.66 29.88
N GLU A 102 19.17 -13.53 29.34
CA GLU A 102 19.17 -13.87 27.91
C GLU A 102 17.83 -14.46 27.44
N LEU A 103 17.22 -15.32 28.26
CA LEU A 103 15.94 -15.96 27.93
C LEU A 103 14.81 -14.93 27.86
N THR A 104 14.77 -13.96 28.79
CA THR A 104 13.78 -12.86 28.71
C THR A 104 13.98 -11.97 27.49
N ALA A 105 15.23 -11.68 27.11
CA ALA A 105 15.52 -10.91 25.90
C ALA A 105 15.03 -11.65 24.63
N LEU A 106 15.23 -12.97 24.58
CA LEU A 106 14.80 -13.82 23.47
C LEU A 106 13.26 -13.93 23.39
N ASP A 107 12.58 -13.96 24.54
CA ASP A 107 11.11 -13.90 24.61
C ASP A 107 10.57 -12.58 24.05
N PHE A 108 11.19 -11.43 24.37
CA PHE A 108 10.82 -10.14 23.80
C PHE A 108 11.01 -10.08 22.28
N ASP A 109 12.12 -10.62 21.78
CA ASP A 109 12.38 -10.70 20.34
C ASP A 109 11.31 -11.55 19.62
N HIS A 110 10.91 -12.67 20.23
CA HIS A 110 9.90 -13.52 19.65
C HIS A 110 8.51 -12.88 19.67
N ASP A 111 8.17 -12.12 20.71
CA ASP A 111 6.94 -11.33 20.75
C ASP A 111 6.92 -10.21 19.70
N ALA A 112 8.05 -9.54 19.48
CA ALA A 112 8.20 -8.56 18.40
C ALA A 112 8.02 -9.20 17.02
N GLN A 113 8.60 -10.38 16.79
CA GLN A 113 8.42 -11.14 15.54
C GLN A 113 6.96 -11.54 15.31
N ARG A 114 6.25 -12.01 16.35
CA ARG A 114 4.81 -12.33 16.23
C ARG A 114 3.97 -11.10 15.93
N ALA A 115 4.29 -9.95 16.53
CA ALA A 115 3.62 -8.70 16.23
C ALA A 115 3.82 -8.27 14.77
N LEU A 116 5.04 -8.42 14.26
CA LEU A 116 5.37 -8.12 12.87
C LEU A 116 4.65 -9.08 11.90
N ALA A 117 4.62 -10.39 12.19
CA ALA A 117 3.87 -11.36 11.38
C ALA A 117 2.38 -10.99 11.29
N ARG A 118 1.73 -10.65 12.42
CA ARG A 118 0.33 -10.17 12.41
C ARG A 118 0.15 -8.90 11.58
N SER A 119 1.11 -7.97 11.61
CA SER A 119 1.03 -6.75 10.81
C SER A 119 1.14 -7.04 9.30
N LEU A 120 1.97 -8.01 8.92
CA LEU A 120 2.08 -8.47 7.53
C LEU A 120 0.79 -9.16 7.09
N ASP A 121 0.20 -10.02 7.92
CA ASP A 121 -1.09 -10.66 7.59
C ASP A 121 -2.20 -9.62 7.35
N VAL A 122 -2.26 -8.56 8.17
CA VAL A 122 -3.21 -7.46 8.00
C VAL A 122 -2.95 -6.69 6.69
N LEU A 123 -1.68 -6.42 6.39
CA LEU A 123 -1.28 -5.75 5.15
C LEU A 123 -1.63 -6.59 3.92
N GLU A 124 -1.30 -7.89 3.94
CA GLU A 124 -1.59 -8.83 2.86
C GLU A 124 -3.10 -8.94 2.60
N ASN A 125 -3.91 -9.04 3.66
CA ASN A 125 -5.36 -9.03 3.53
C ASN A 125 -5.88 -7.71 2.95
N SER A 126 -5.32 -6.57 3.38
CA SER A 126 -5.71 -5.25 2.85
C SER A 126 -5.35 -5.10 1.37
N VAL A 127 -4.18 -5.60 0.95
CA VAL A 127 -3.75 -5.62 -0.45
C VAL A 127 -4.65 -6.55 -1.27
N ALA A 128 -4.99 -7.72 -0.76
CA ALA A 128 -5.90 -8.65 -1.42
C ALA A 128 -7.31 -8.04 -1.58
N GLU A 129 -7.84 -7.37 -0.56
CA GLU A 129 -9.11 -6.66 -0.63
C GLU A 129 -9.08 -5.53 -1.66
N LEU A 130 -8.04 -4.70 -1.66
CA LEU A 130 -7.88 -3.62 -2.64
C LEU A 130 -7.75 -4.18 -4.06
N GLN A 131 -6.98 -5.26 -4.24
CA GLN A 131 -6.81 -5.93 -5.52
C GLN A 131 -8.12 -6.52 -6.01
N GLN A 132 -8.90 -7.15 -5.11
CA GLN A 132 -10.23 -7.65 -5.40
C GLN A 132 -11.18 -6.51 -5.78
N GLU A 133 -11.13 -5.38 -5.08
CA GLU A 133 -11.93 -4.19 -5.41
C GLU A 133 -11.54 -3.60 -6.78
N MET A 134 -10.26 -3.52 -7.09
CA MET A 134 -9.76 -3.10 -8.40
C MET A 134 -10.20 -4.05 -9.51
N LEU A 135 -10.11 -5.37 -9.28
CA LEU A 135 -10.57 -6.39 -10.21
C LEU A 135 -12.10 -6.35 -10.38
N ASP A 136 -12.85 -6.11 -9.31
CA ASP A 136 -14.30 -5.92 -9.35
C ASP A 136 -14.67 -4.65 -10.12
N ARG A 137 -13.92 -3.54 -9.97
CA ARG A 137 -14.10 -2.32 -10.77
C ARG A 137 -13.84 -2.59 -12.25
N LEU A 138 -12.76 -3.31 -12.55
CA LEU A 138 -12.41 -3.72 -13.91
C LEU A 138 -13.48 -4.67 -14.50
N ALA A 139 -13.99 -5.61 -13.69
CA ALA A 139 -15.03 -6.58 -14.06
C ALA A 139 -16.41 -5.93 -14.25
N ARG A 140 -16.73 -4.91 -13.45
CA ARG A 140 -17.94 -4.07 -13.59
C ARG A 140 -17.83 -3.07 -14.75
N GLN A 141 -16.68 -3.00 -15.41
CA GLN A 141 -16.49 -2.16 -16.59
C GLN A 141 -16.67 -0.65 -16.30
N GLU A 142 -16.54 -0.25 -15.02
CA GLU A 142 -16.45 1.14 -14.62
C GLU A 142 -15.07 1.65 -15.04
N GLY A 143 -14.96 2.07 -16.30
CA GLY A 143 -13.76 2.69 -16.84
C GLY A 143 -13.42 3.97 -16.08
N VAL A 144 -12.12 4.24 -15.93
CA VAL A 144 -11.65 5.59 -15.66
C VAL A 144 -11.56 6.28 -17.01
N ALA A 145 -12.33 7.35 -17.19
CA ALA A 145 -12.26 8.16 -18.40
C ALA A 145 -11.42 9.42 -18.11
N PRO A 146 -10.39 9.70 -18.92
CA PRO A 146 -9.69 10.99 -18.81
C PRO A 146 -10.61 12.10 -19.30
N GLY A 147 -10.60 13.22 -18.58
CA GLY A 147 -11.23 14.47 -19.01
C GLY A 147 -10.18 15.57 -19.09
N LEU A 148 -10.37 16.52 -20.01
CA LEU A 148 -9.51 17.69 -20.13
C LEU A 148 -10.35 18.90 -20.48
N LEU A 149 -10.14 19.99 -19.78
CA LEU A 149 -10.71 21.29 -20.10
C LEU A 149 -9.58 22.32 -20.10
N LEU A 150 -9.38 23.00 -21.22
CA LEU A 150 -8.39 24.05 -21.40
C LEU A 150 -9.04 25.25 -22.08
N SER A 151 -8.70 26.46 -21.63
CA SER A 151 -9.00 27.69 -22.33
C SER A 151 -7.78 28.60 -22.38
N GLU A 152 -7.71 29.43 -23.41
CA GLU A 152 -6.65 30.41 -23.60
C GLU A 152 -6.67 31.42 -22.43
N GLU A 153 -5.54 31.53 -21.74
CA GLU A 153 -5.33 32.38 -20.56
C GLU A 153 -6.38 32.17 -19.43
N GLY A 154 -7.05 31.01 -19.40
CA GLY A 154 -8.12 30.74 -18.44
C GLY A 154 -9.43 31.47 -18.71
N GLU A 155 -9.70 31.87 -19.97
CA GLU A 155 -10.96 32.51 -20.35
C GLU A 155 -12.17 31.65 -19.91
N ALA A 156 -13.13 32.30 -19.24
CA ALA A 156 -14.38 31.71 -18.77
C ALA A 156 -14.22 30.41 -17.94
N GLU A 157 -13.07 30.22 -17.26
CA GLU A 157 -12.74 28.97 -16.56
C GLU A 157 -13.87 28.49 -15.61
N ALA A 158 -14.46 29.40 -14.83
CA ALA A 158 -15.53 29.05 -13.89
C ALA A 158 -16.80 28.53 -14.59
N LEU A 159 -17.21 29.18 -15.69
CA LEU A 159 -18.40 28.80 -16.46
C LEU A 159 -18.18 27.48 -17.20
N LEU A 160 -17.01 27.34 -17.84
CA LEU A 160 -16.62 26.11 -18.53
C LEU A 160 -16.52 24.93 -17.56
N THR A 161 -15.93 25.15 -16.38
CA THR A 161 -15.81 24.12 -15.34
C THR A 161 -17.19 23.67 -14.86
N GLU A 162 -18.10 24.62 -14.61
CA GLU A 162 -19.46 24.29 -14.18
C GLU A 162 -20.23 23.54 -15.27
N ALA A 163 -20.15 23.99 -16.53
CA ALA A 163 -20.80 23.33 -17.67
C ALA A 163 -20.24 21.94 -17.91
N PHE A 164 -18.91 21.77 -17.81
CA PHE A 164 -18.23 20.49 -17.96
C PHE A 164 -18.65 19.51 -16.86
N GLU A 165 -18.63 19.93 -15.59
CA GLU A 165 -19.00 19.06 -14.47
C GLU A 165 -20.49 18.70 -14.49
N ARG A 166 -21.36 19.62 -14.92
CA ARG A 166 -22.78 19.33 -15.16
C ARG A 166 -22.93 18.27 -16.24
N CYS A 167 -22.23 18.41 -17.37
CA CYS A 167 -22.20 17.42 -18.45
C CYS A 167 -21.74 16.05 -17.93
N VAL A 168 -20.59 15.99 -17.25
CA VAL A 168 -20.06 14.78 -16.63
C VAL A 168 -21.10 14.11 -15.72
N SER A 169 -21.78 14.88 -14.87
CA SER A 169 -22.79 14.35 -13.95
C SER A 169 -24.03 13.80 -14.68
N GLU A 170 -24.48 14.43 -15.76
CA GLU A 170 -25.66 14.02 -16.54
C GLU A 170 -25.42 12.68 -17.24
N TYR A 171 -24.21 12.47 -17.77
CA TYR A 171 -23.81 11.20 -18.38
C TYR A 171 -23.38 10.14 -17.36
N GLY A 172 -23.66 10.33 -16.07
CA GLY A 172 -23.45 9.34 -15.00
C GLY A 172 -21.99 9.16 -14.56
N LEU A 173 -21.12 10.09 -14.92
CA LEU A 173 -19.72 10.09 -14.47
C LEU A 173 -19.57 10.87 -13.16
N ARG A 174 -18.54 10.50 -12.40
CA ARG A 174 -18.17 11.16 -11.15
C ARG A 174 -16.72 11.64 -11.24
N VAL A 175 -16.51 12.92 -10.93
CA VAL A 175 -15.16 13.51 -10.80
C VAL A 175 -14.48 12.93 -9.56
N ARG A 176 -13.30 12.33 -9.71
CA ARG A 176 -12.50 11.78 -8.60
C ARG A 176 -11.30 12.65 -8.27
N ILE A 177 -10.61 13.11 -9.29
CA ILE A 177 -9.41 13.92 -9.18
C ILE A 177 -9.56 15.10 -10.14
N ARG A 178 -9.11 16.27 -9.67
CA ARG A 178 -8.98 17.50 -10.44
C ARG A 178 -7.52 17.93 -10.35
N ASP A 179 -6.83 17.95 -11.48
CA ASP A 179 -5.45 18.38 -11.56
C ASP A 179 -5.40 19.65 -12.40
N HIS A 180 -4.97 20.75 -11.79
CA HIS A 180 -4.84 22.02 -12.51
C HIS A 180 -3.71 21.91 -13.53
N ARG A 181 -3.99 22.27 -14.78
CA ARG A 181 -3.07 22.12 -15.89
C ARG A 181 -2.77 23.49 -16.49
N THR A 182 -1.48 23.79 -16.60
CA THR A 182 -0.98 24.92 -17.38
C THR A 182 -0.14 24.37 -18.53
N ALA A 183 -0.44 24.81 -19.74
CA ALA A 183 0.31 24.48 -20.94
C ALA A 183 0.79 25.79 -21.59
N GLN A 184 2.08 25.86 -21.89
CA GLN A 184 2.64 26.98 -22.64
C GLN A 184 2.55 26.64 -24.13
N ALA A 185 1.94 27.51 -24.92
CA ALA A 185 1.80 27.33 -26.36
C ALA A 185 2.46 28.50 -27.13
N ALA A 186 2.63 28.35 -28.44
CA ALA A 186 3.26 29.36 -29.29
C ALA A 186 2.44 30.66 -29.40
N ASN A 187 1.12 30.61 -29.16
CA ASN A 187 0.20 31.74 -29.27
C ASN A 187 -0.26 32.31 -27.90
N GLY A 188 0.15 31.72 -26.78
CA GLY A 188 -0.35 32.09 -25.45
C GLY A 188 -0.21 30.97 -24.42
N GLY A 189 -0.66 31.20 -23.19
CA GLY A 189 -0.77 30.16 -22.17
C GLY A 189 -2.17 29.55 -22.16
N TYR A 190 -2.29 28.24 -22.03
CA TYR A 190 -3.57 27.54 -21.83
C TYR A 190 -3.68 27.04 -20.41
N TRP A 191 -4.75 27.45 -19.73
CA TRP A 191 -4.98 27.11 -18.33
C TRP A 191 -6.28 26.33 -18.22
N GLY A 192 -6.36 25.42 -17.26
CA GLY A 192 -7.58 24.66 -17.02
C GLY A 192 -7.36 23.44 -16.14
N THR A 193 -8.15 22.40 -16.35
CA THR A 193 -8.22 21.27 -15.43
C THR A 193 -8.22 19.95 -16.19
N ALA A 194 -7.35 19.03 -15.78
CA ALA A 194 -7.41 17.63 -16.12
C ALA A 194 -8.27 16.88 -15.08
N TYR A 195 -9.13 16.00 -15.55
CA TYR A 195 -10.08 15.26 -14.72
C TYR A 195 -9.83 13.76 -14.82
N HIS A 196 -9.90 13.08 -13.68
CA HIS A 196 -10.08 11.64 -13.66
C HIS A 196 -11.53 11.31 -13.31
N LEU A 197 -12.26 10.81 -14.31
CA LEU A 197 -13.68 10.52 -14.22
C LEU A 197 -13.90 9.02 -14.04
N SER A 198 -14.89 8.64 -13.24
CA SER A 198 -15.27 7.23 -13.06
C SER A 198 -16.76 7.02 -13.29
N GLY A 199 -17.14 5.84 -13.75
CA GLY A 199 -18.54 5.39 -13.77
C GLY A 199 -18.98 4.80 -15.11
N ARG A 200 -18.26 5.08 -16.20
CA ARG A 200 -18.56 4.56 -17.54
C ARG A 200 -17.29 4.29 -18.32
N ARG A 201 -17.39 3.44 -19.35
CA ARG A 201 -16.30 3.22 -20.30
C ARG A 201 -16.07 4.44 -21.19
N PRO A 202 -14.80 4.82 -21.44
CA PRO A 202 -14.47 5.98 -22.27
C PRO A 202 -14.98 5.83 -23.71
N ASP A 203 -14.81 4.66 -24.34
CA ASP A 203 -15.19 4.45 -25.75
C ASP A 203 -16.71 4.60 -25.95
N ALA A 204 -17.49 3.86 -25.16
CA ALA A 204 -18.95 3.92 -25.22
C ALA A 204 -19.51 5.31 -24.88
N LEU A 205 -18.89 6.01 -23.93
CA LEU A 205 -19.22 7.39 -23.61
C LEU A 205 -18.96 8.31 -24.80
N GLY A 206 -17.79 8.20 -25.43
CA GLY A 206 -17.42 9.06 -26.53
C GLY A 206 -18.34 8.87 -27.74
N GLU A 207 -18.63 7.62 -28.12
CA GLU A 207 -19.58 7.30 -29.18
C GLU A 207 -20.98 7.88 -28.93
N GLU A 208 -21.47 7.79 -27.69
CA GLU A 208 -22.78 8.34 -27.29
C GLU A 208 -22.79 9.87 -27.37
N LEU A 209 -21.79 10.54 -26.81
CA LEU A 209 -21.64 12.00 -26.88
C LEU A 209 -21.55 12.47 -28.33
N PHE A 210 -20.78 11.78 -29.15
CA PHE A 210 -20.62 12.13 -30.56
C PHE A 210 -21.90 11.90 -31.37
N ALA A 211 -22.61 10.80 -31.13
CA ALA A 211 -23.91 10.53 -31.74
C ALA A 211 -24.94 11.61 -31.37
N TYR A 212 -24.93 12.07 -30.11
CA TYR A 212 -25.77 13.18 -29.66
C TYR A 212 -25.47 14.46 -30.45
N VAL A 213 -24.19 14.83 -30.54
CA VAL A 213 -23.75 16.06 -31.21
C VAL A 213 -24.07 16.05 -32.70
N ARG A 214 -23.96 14.90 -33.38
CA ARG A 214 -24.40 14.78 -34.78
C ARG A 214 -25.91 14.97 -34.96
N GLY A 215 -26.69 14.69 -33.94
CA GLY A 215 -28.14 14.92 -33.89
C GLY A 215 -28.54 16.29 -33.35
N LEU A 216 -27.57 17.14 -32.98
CA LEU A 216 -27.84 18.47 -32.45
C LEU A 216 -28.16 19.44 -33.59
N TYR A 217 -29.38 19.96 -33.60
CA TYR A 217 -29.85 20.94 -34.58
C TYR A 217 -30.39 22.23 -33.95
N ASP A 218 -30.62 22.23 -32.64
CA ASP A 218 -31.13 23.37 -31.89
C ASP A 218 -30.04 23.89 -30.93
N PRO A 219 -29.59 25.15 -31.07
CA PRO A 219 -28.62 25.74 -30.14
C PRO A 219 -29.20 25.97 -28.73
N GLN A 220 -30.53 25.94 -28.55
CA GLN A 220 -31.21 26.13 -27.26
C GLN A 220 -31.58 24.82 -26.56
N ASP A 221 -31.01 23.70 -27.00
CA ASP A 221 -31.20 22.40 -26.38
C ASP A 221 -30.84 22.44 -24.88
N PRO A 222 -31.74 21.97 -23.98
CA PRO A 222 -31.51 22.01 -22.53
C PRO A 222 -30.45 21.04 -22.00
N SER A 223 -29.86 20.18 -22.83
CA SER A 223 -28.82 19.24 -22.38
C SER A 223 -27.56 19.92 -21.87
N ALA A 224 -26.89 19.32 -20.88
CA ALA A 224 -25.63 19.86 -20.39
C ALA A 224 -24.50 19.80 -21.43
N LEU A 225 -24.58 18.89 -22.40
CA LEU A 225 -23.62 18.85 -23.52
C LEU A 225 -23.80 20.05 -24.44
N ALA A 226 -25.04 20.39 -24.82
CA ALA A 226 -25.31 21.59 -25.61
C ALA A 226 -24.88 22.86 -24.86
N ALA A 227 -25.14 22.93 -23.55
CA ALA A 227 -24.65 24.03 -22.71
C ALA A 227 -23.11 24.15 -22.74
N LEU A 228 -22.38 23.04 -22.57
CA LEU A 228 -20.91 23.03 -22.67
C LEU A 228 -20.43 23.48 -24.06
N LEU A 229 -21.06 23.02 -25.13
CA LEU A 229 -20.72 23.41 -26.49
C LEU A 229 -20.99 24.89 -26.75
N ASN A 230 -22.07 25.45 -26.19
CA ASN A 230 -22.38 26.87 -26.28
C ASN A 230 -21.36 27.74 -25.51
N GLU A 231 -20.96 27.32 -24.31
CA GLU A 231 -19.90 28.01 -23.55
C GLU A 231 -18.58 27.98 -24.33
N MET A 232 -18.21 26.82 -24.88
CA MET A 232 -17.05 26.68 -25.78
C MET A 232 -17.19 27.53 -27.06
N ALA A 233 -18.42 27.70 -27.57
CA ALA A 233 -18.70 28.54 -28.73
C ALA A 233 -18.60 30.05 -28.41
N SER A 234 -18.75 30.44 -27.14
CA SER A 234 -18.68 31.83 -26.70
C SER A 234 -17.25 32.34 -26.43
N LEU A 235 -16.27 31.44 -26.37
CA LEU A 235 -14.87 31.79 -26.14
C LEU A 235 -14.31 32.66 -27.26
N ARG A 236 -13.56 33.71 -26.88
CA ARG A 236 -12.84 34.57 -27.82
C ARG A 236 -11.54 33.92 -28.27
N GLY A 237 -10.86 33.23 -27.35
CA GLY A 237 -9.64 32.48 -27.61
C GLY A 237 -9.86 31.03 -28.05
N GLY A 238 -8.76 30.27 -28.06
CA GLY A 238 -8.78 28.83 -28.24
C GLY A 238 -9.25 28.10 -26.98
N GLY A 239 -9.83 26.91 -27.17
CA GLY A 239 -10.24 26.05 -26.07
C GLY A 239 -10.31 24.58 -26.47
N VAL A 240 -10.15 23.69 -25.50
CA VAL A 240 -10.25 22.25 -25.70
C VAL A 240 -11.08 21.66 -24.58
N ALA A 241 -12.08 20.86 -24.93
CA ALA A 241 -12.81 20.02 -23.99
C ALA A 241 -12.73 18.56 -24.45
N ARG A 242 -12.33 17.65 -23.57
CA ARG A 242 -12.19 16.21 -23.84
C ARG A 242 -12.90 15.39 -22.76
N LEU A 243 -13.61 14.36 -23.20
CA LEU A 243 -14.30 13.37 -22.38
C LEU A 243 -14.03 11.99 -22.98
N GLY A 244 -13.02 11.29 -22.45
CA GLY A 244 -12.51 10.07 -23.06
C GLY A 244 -12.02 10.35 -24.49
N PRO A 245 -12.51 9.62 -25.51
CA PRO A 245 -12.13 9.88 -26.89
C PRO A 245 -12.87 11.07 -27.52
N PHE A 246 -14.03 11.45 -26.99
CA PHE A 246 -14.76 12.61 -27.51
C PHE A 246 -14.00 13.90 -27.20
N THR A 247 -13.66 14.64 -28.25
CA THR A 247 -12.86 15.87 -28.17
C THR A 247 -13.56 16.99 -28.93
N VAL A 248 -13.66 18.15 -28.28
CA VAL A 248 -14.16 19.40 -28.84
C VAL A 248 -13.02 20.41 -28.82
N VAL A 249 -12.81 21.07 -29.95
CA VAL A 249 -11.74 22.03 -30.13
C VAL A 249 -12.31 23.32 -30.68
N ARG A 250 -12.07 24.40 -29.95
CA ARG A 250 -12.33 25.76 -30.36
C ARG A 250 -11.04 26.41 -30.82
N THR A 251 -11.08 26.97 -32.02
CA THR A 251 -10.08 27.87 -32.58
C THR A 251 -10.76 29.21 -32.93
N PRO A 252 -10.00 30.28 -33.24
CA PRO A 252 -10.60 31.55 -33.64
C PRO A 252 -11.54 31.47 -34.86
N ASN A 253 -11.36 30.44 -35.70
CA ASN A 253 -12.08 30.31 -36.98
C ASN A 253 -13.05 29.13 -37.03
N ALA A 254 -13.01 28.20 -36.07
CA ALA A 254 -13.81 26.98 -36.14
C ALA A 254 -14.08 26.39 -34.75
N LEU A 255 -15.23 25.72 -34.63
CA LEU A 255 -15.55 24.83 -33.52
C LEU A 255 -15.76 23.43 -34.10
N LEU A 256 -14.85 22.51 -33.78
CA LEU A 256 -14.86 21.15 -34.30
C LEU A 256 -15.01 20.15 -33.17
N CYS A 257 -15.63 19.02 -33.46
CA CYS A 257 -15.64 17.88 -32.55
C CYS A 257 -15.34 16.57 -33.29
N GLY A 258 -14.84 15.57 -32.58
CA GLY A 258 -14.59 14.25 -33.11
C GLY A 258 -14.12 13.25 -32.07
N LEU A 259 -13.88 12.02 -32.52
CA LEU A 259 -13.43 10.90 -31.69
C LEU A 259 -11.92 10.67 -31.89
N LEU A 260 -11.13 10.98 -30.86
CA LEU A 260 -9.68 10.77 -30.82
C LEU A 260 -9.33 9.65 -29.86
N THR A 261 -8.74 8.57 -30.37
CA THR A 261 -8.33 7.42 -29.55
C THR A 261 -7.15 7.78 -28.63
N GLU A 262 -6.99 7.07 -27.51
CA GLU A 262 -5.95 7.35 -26.50
C GLU A 262 -4.51 7.18 -27.02
N SER A 263 -4.32 6.54 -28.19
CA SER A 263 -3.01 6.41 -28.84
C SER A 263 -2.53 7.70 -29.52
N ASP A 264 -3.43 8.68 -29.71
CA ASP A 264 -3.07 10.03 -30.11
C ASP A 264 -2.66 10.79 -28.85
N GLU A 265 -1.36 10.73 -28.55
CA GLU A 265 -0.70 11.57 -27.54
C GLU A 265 -1.09 13.03 -27.83
N ALA A 266 -1.99 13.58 -27.01
CA ALA A 266 -2.77 14.75 -27.39
C ALA A 266 -1.84 15.94 -27.75
N PRO A 267 -1.94 16.52 -28.96
CA PRO A 267 -1.25 17.75 -29.28
C PRO A 267 -1.52 18.80 -28.20
N GLY A 268 -0.46 19.50 -27.79
CA GLY A 268 -0.52 20.45 -26.68
C GLY A 268 -1.35 21.70 -26.97
N GLU A 269 -1.66 21.95 -28.25
CA GLU A 269 -2.19 23.20 -28.75
C GLU A 269 -3.54 23.01 -29.49
N PRO A 270 -4.52 23.91 -29.32
CA PRO A 270 -5.83 23.76 -29.95
C PRO A 270 -5.80 23.74 -31.49
N TRP A 271 -4.87 24.41 -32.16
CA TRP A 271 -4.82 24.39 -33.63
C TRP A 271 -4.29 23.07 -34.19
N GLU A 272 -3.34 22.42 -33.50
CA GLU A 272 -2.83 21.10 -33.87
C GLU A 272 -3.93 20.06 -33.74
N LEU A 273 -4.67 20.11 -32.62
CA LEU A 273 -5.86 19.27 -32.42
C LEU A 273 -6.94 19.54 -33.48
N ALA A 274 -7.18 20.80 -33.84
CA ALA A 274 -8.14 21.14 -34.89
C ALA A 274 -7.69 20.67 -36.29
N ALA A 275 -6.38 20.68 -36.58
CA ALA A 275 -5.84 20.13 -37.82
C ALA A 275 -6.04 18.61 -37.86
N HIS A 276 -5.68 17.92 -36.78
CA HIS A 276 -5.84 16.47 -36.63
C HIS A 276 -7.31 16.04 -36.78
N LEU A 277 -8.25 16.76 -36.14
CA LEU A 277 -9.67 16.49 -36.28
C LEU A 277 -10.18 16.63 -37.73
N ARG A 278 -9.63 17.56 -38.52
CA ARG A 278 -10.04 17.73 -39.93
C ARG A 278 -9.54 16.60 -40.83
N GLU A 279 -8.43 15.96 -40.46
CA GLU A 279 -7.87 14.82 -41.20
C GLU A 279 -8.63 13.51 -40.92
N LEU A 280 -9.45 13.48 -39.88
CA LEU A 280 -10.28 12.33 -39.56
C LEU A 280 -11.36 12.07 -40.63
N PRO A 281 -11.80 10.81 -40.78
CA PRO A 281 -12.97 10.48 -41.61
C PRO A 281 -14.24 11.24 -41.19
N GLU A 282 -15.07 11.65 -42.17
CA GLU A 282 -16.31 12.43 -41.95
C GLU A 282 -17.34 11.74 -41.04
N ASP A 283 -17.25 10.44 -40.86
CA ASP A 283 -18.08 9.66 -39.95
C ASP A 283 -17.69 9.84 -38.47
N VAL A 284 -16.47 10.29 -38.16
CA VAL A 284 -15.97 10.48 -36.78
C VAL A 284 -15.53 11.92 -36.46
N GLN A 285 -15.81 12.86 -37.37
CA GLN A 285 -15.72 14.31 -37.13
C GLN A 285 -17.06 15.01 -37.40
N CYS A 286 -17.26 16.17 -36.76
CA CYS A 286 -18.42 17.03 -37.00
C CYS A 286 -18.04 18.50 -36.80
N ASP A 287 -18.41 19.33 -37.78
CA ASP A 287 -18.21 20.78 -37.76
C ASP A 287 -19.41 21.47 -37.08
N LEU A 288 -19.13 22.14 -35.97
CA LEU A 288 -20.09 22.86 -35.14
C LEU A 288 -19.90 24.38 -35.24
N THR A 289 -19.20 24.86 -36.27
CA THR A 289 -18.94 26.30 -36.45
C THR A 289 -20.24 27.12 -36.56
N TRP A 290 -21.37 26.49 -36.90
CA TRP A 290 -22.70 27.09 -36.90
C TRP A 290 -23.22 27.50 -35.50
N LEU A 291 -22.70 26.92 -34.41
CA LEU A 291 -23.03 27.31 -33.02
C LEU A 291 -22.38 28.64 -32.60
N ARG A 292 -21.46 29.16 -33.40
CA ARG A 292 -20.78 30.41 -33.08
C ARG A 292 -21.75 31.58 -33.25
N THR A 293 -21.80 32.43 -32.24
CA THR A 293 -22.56 33.68 -32.27
C THR A 293 -21.88 34.80 -33.07
N ASP A 294 -20.63 34.59 -33.50
CA ASP A 294 -19.86 35.54 -34.29
C ASP A 294 -20.04 35.25 -35.80
N ALA A 295 -21.15 35.75 -36.34
CA ALA A 295 -21.31 36.06 -37.75
C ALA A 295 -21.74 37.53 -37.88
#